data_AF-A0A1E7GQA7-F1
#
_entry.id   AF-A0A1E7GQA7-F1
#
_cell.length_a   1.000
_cell.length_b   1.000
_cell.length_c   1.000
_cell.angle_alpha   90.00
_cell.angle_beta   90.00
_cell.angle_gamma   90.00
#
_symmetry.space_group_name_H-M   'P 1'
#
loop_
_entity.id
_entity.type
_entity.pdbx_description
1 polymer ?
#
loop_
_entity_poly.entity_id
_entity_poly.type
_entity_poly.pdbx_seq_one_letter_code
_entity_poly.pdbx_strand_id
1 'polypeptide(L)'
;MQGYYSNTSLNIGEDTVRFSGQFSKEDFSRLFKFSLQNAKSVLSEPFQVWVVYKHHLFANVLENWCRSKCPPAKLYQPNDATEKLFRYFDTAHDADDLLFITGNEVGDILHEVLLFHLGIGERSCLCCKNIYLHPNYAGLTEYQTVHGSADDIADRGIVNPFATLRCVGDMLEDFFFCDGFSKTMVAAIKNATEDGIVTQDMGGKSSTSDVVEHVLNILQF
;
A
#
# COMPACT_ATOMS: atom_id res chain seq x y z
N MET A 1 5.70 -11.91 7.03
CA MET A 1 6.33 -11.54 5.74
C MET A 1 7.04 -12.77 5.18
N GLN A 2 7.12 -12.93 3.86
CA GLN A 2 7.76 -14.09 3.20
C GLN A 2 8.60 -13.58 2.02
N GLY A 3 9.65 -14.31 1.64
CA GLY A 3 10.55 -13.93 0.54
C GLY A 3 11.84 -13.24 1.00
N TYR A 4 12.39 -12.39 0.14
CA TYR A 4 13.73 -11.79 0.23
C TYR A 4 13.90 -10.83 1.42
N TYR A 5 12.82 -10.18 1.85
CA TYR A 5 12.86 -9.23 2.97
C TYR A 5 12.72 -9.93 4.32
N SER A 6 12.31 -11.20 4.34
CA SER A 6 12.16 -12.03 5.54
C SER A 6 13.21 -13.13 5.58
N ASN A 7 14.48 -12.74 5.44
CA ASN A 7 15.59 -13.69 5.38
C ASN A 7 15.67 -14.49 6.69
N THR A 8 15.65 -15.82 6.57
CA THR A 8 15.84 -16.76 7.68
C THR A 8 17.31 -16.90 8.07
N SER A 9 18.22 -16.57 7.15
CA SER A 9 19.66 -16.46 7.43
C SER A 9 20.29 -15.42 6.53
N LEU A 10 21.25 -14.66 7.05
CA LEU A 10 22.10 -13.75 6.28
C LEU A 10 23.56 -13.98 6.70
N ASN A 11 24.42 -14.22 5.72
CA ASN A 11 25.87 -14.35 5.90
C ASN A 11 26.57 -13.43 4.91
N ILE A 12 27.31 -12.47 5.44
CA ILE A 12 28.09 -11.49 4.65
C ILE A 12 29.56 -11.82 4.90
N GLY A 13 30.23 -12.36 3.88
CA GLY A 13 31.68 -12.56 3.85
C GLY A 13 32.37 -11.46 3.04
N GLU A 14 33.69 -11.55 2.92
CA GLU A 14 34.52 -10.57 2.20
C GLU A 14 34.17 -10.50 0.70
N ASP A 15 34.00 -11.67 0.05
CA ASP A 15 33.71 -11.76 -1.39
C ASP A 15 32.28 -12.25 -1.71
N THR A 16 31.51 -12.69 -0.72
CA THR A 16 30.21 -13.33 -0.96
C THR A 16 29.15 -12.91 0.05
N VAL A 17 27.93 -12.77 -0.45
CA VAL A 17 26.73 -12.59 0.38
C VAL A 17 25.79 -13.74 0.12
N ARG A 18 25.41 -14.46 1.18
CA ARG A 18 24.43 -15.54 1.11
C ARG A 18 23.24 -15.18 2.01
N PHE A 19 22.05 -15.26 1.45
CA PHE A 19 20.81 -15.18 2.19
C PHE A 19 19.94 -16.41 1.91
N SER A 20 19.05 -16.74 2.82
CA SER A 20 17.98 -17.71 2.61
C SER A 20 16.66 -17.13 3.06
N GLY A 21 15.58 -17.50 2.38
CA GLY A 21 14.20 -17.13 2.74
C GLY A 21 13.26 -18.30 2.44
N GLN A 22 12.03 -18.21 2.95
CA GLN A 22 11.04 -19.28 2.80
C GLN A 22 9.68 -18.76 2.36
N PHE A 23 8.94 -19.63 1.68
CA PHE A 23 7.51 -19.50 1.44
C PHE A 23 6.79 -20.69 2.04
N SER A 24 5.74 -20.44 2.82
CA SER A 24 4.87 -21.44 3.41
C SER A 24 3.48 -21.39 2.76
N LYS A 25 2.91 -22.58 2.51
CA LYS A 25 1.54 -22.69 1.99
C LYS A 25 0.52 -22.05 2.94
N GLU A 26 0.80 -22.13 4.24
CA GLU A 26 -0.05 -21.63 5.30
C GLU A 26 -0.14 -20.11 5.26
N ASP A 27 1.00 -19.42 5.21
CA ASP A 27 1.03 -17.95 5.18
C ASP A 27 0.53 -17.42 3.84
N PHE A 28 0.84 -18.10 2.72
CA PHE A 28 0.23 -17.79 1.42
C PHE A 28 -1.30 -17.89 1.53
N SER A 29 -1.83 -18.95 2.15
CA SER A 29 -3.27 -19.14 2.30
C SER A 29 -3.92 -18.06 3.17
N ARG A 30 -3.24 -17.63 4.25
CA ARG A 30 -3.71 -16.53 5.11
C ARG A 30 -3.80 -15.23 4.35
N LEU A 31 -2.71 -14.85 3.67
CA LEU A 31 -2.63 -13.63 2.87
C LEU A 31 -3.71 -13.64 1.79
N PHE A 32 -3.83 -14.72 1.02
CA PHE A 32 -4.80 -14.82 -0.05
C PHE A 32 -6.25 -14.70 0.44
N LYS A 33 -6.58 -15.38 1.54
CA LYS A 33 -7.92 -15.33 2.14
C LYS A 33 -8.24 -13.90 2.59
N PHE A 34 -7.31 -13.25 3.29
CA PHE A 34 -7.48 -11.89 3.77
C PHE A 34 -7.66 -10.91 2.59
N SER A 35 -6.78 -10.95 1.59
CA SER A 35 -6.84 -10.05 0.43
C SER A 35 -8.17 -10.16 -0.32
N LEU A 36 -8.68 -11.37 -0.54
CA LEU A 36 -9.98 -11.58 -1.18
C LEU A 36 -11.15 -11.05 -0.35
N GLN A 37 -11.12 -11.24 0.98
CA GLN A 37 -12.17 -10.76 1.87
C GLN A 37 -12.17 -9.22 1.92
N ASN A 38 -11.00 -8.61 2.06
CA ASN A 38 -10.84 -7.16 2.04
C ASN A 38 -11.23 -6.55 0.70
N ALA A 39 -10.91 -7.21 -0.42
CA ALA A 39 -11.32 -6.76 -1.74
C ALA A 39 -12.85 -6.68 -1.88
N LYS A 40 -13.59 -7.66 -1.36
CA LYS A 40 -15.07 -7.66 -1.44
C LYS A 40 -15.74 -6.53 -0.65
N SER A 41 -15.07 -5.95 0.34
CA SER A 41 -15.61 -4.82 1.09
C SER A 41 -15.33 -3.46 0.44
N VAL A 42 -14.39 -3.39 -0.51
CA VAL A 42 -13.95 -2.12 -1.11
C VAL A 42 -14.12 -2.06 -2.63
N LEU A 43 -14.11 -3.21 -3.32
CA LEU A 43 -14.24 -3.33 -4.77
C LEU A 43 -15.65 -3.81 -5.14
N SER A 44 -16.13 -3.36 -6.29
CA SER A 44 -17.39 -3.78 -6.89
C SER A 44 -17.24 -5.14 -7.56
N GLU A 45 -18.19 -6.05 -7.32
CA GLU A 45 -18.23 -7.33 -8.03
C GLU A 45 -18.89 -7.18 -9.43
N PRO A 46 -18.36 -7.83 -10.49
CA PRO A 46 -17.17 -8.70 -10.48
C PRO A 46 -15.86 -7.91 -10.59
N PHE A 47 -14.85 -8.28 -9.80
CA PHE A 47 -13.48 -7.75 -9.92
C PHE A 47 -12.48 -8.83 -10.36
N GLN A 48 -11.40 -8.41 -11.03
CA GLN A 48 -10.33 -9.30 -11.43
C GLN A 48 -9.35 -9.56 -10.27
N VAL A 49 -8.71 -10.72 -10.26
CA VAL A 49 -7.67 -11.06 -9.27
C VAL A 49 -6.39 -11.41 -9.99
N TRP A 50 -5.37 -10.58 -9.84
CA TRP A 50 -4.04 -10.82 -10.38
C TRP A 50 -3.06 -11.08 -9.24
N VAL A 51 -2.21 -12.08 -9.44
CA VAL A 51 -1.25 -12.54 -8.46
C VAL A 51 0.12 -12.51 -9.10
N VAL A 52 1.09 -11.83 -8.49
CA VAL A 52 2.38 -11.56 -9.11
C VAL A 52 3.51 -12.01 -8.21
N TYR A 53 4.14 -13.11 -8.61
CA TYR A 53 5.30 -13.70 -7.95
C TYR A 53 6.27 -14.23 -9.00
N LYS A 54 7.54 -14.34 -8.63
CA LYS A 54 8.56 -15.03 -9.45
C LYS A 54 8.41 -16.55 -9.39
N HIS A 55 7.26 -17.06 -9.82
CA HIS A 55 6.82 -18.43 -9.58
C HIS A 55 7.57 -19.53 -10.37
N HIS A 56 8.19 -19.23 -11.53
CA HIS A 56 8.98 -20.20 -12.30
C HIS A 56 10.22 -20.71 -11.54
N LEU A 57 10.71 -19.99 -10.54
CA LEU A 57 11.81 -20.44 -9.69
C LEU A 57 11.41 -21.59 -8.76
N PHE A 58 10.11 -21.80 -8.55
CA PHE A 58 9.58 -22.69 -7.51
C PHE A 58 8.76 -23.86 -8.08
N ALA A 59 9.08 -24.34 -9.28
CA ALA A 59 8.47 -25.52 -9.90
C ALA A 59 6.91 -25.54 -9.81
N ASN A 60 6.28 -24.41 -10.11
CA ASN A 60 4.83 -24.19 -10.09
C ASN A 60 4.14 -24.39 -8.72
N VAL A 61 4.89 -24.49 -7.62
CA VAL A 61 4.32 -24.68 -6.28
C VAL A 61 3.38 -23.54 -5.89
N LEU A 62 3.81 -22.28 -6.10
CA LEU A 62 2.98 -21.10 -5.84
C LEU A 62 1.75 -21.05 -6.75
N GLU A 63 1.89 -21.51 -8.00
CA GLU A 63 0.76 -21.59 -8.94
C GLU A 63 -0.28 -22.60 -8.47
N ASN A 64 0.14 -23.79 -8.05
CA ASN A 64 -0.75 -24.80 -7.51
C ASN A 64 -1.47 -24.31 -6.25
N TRP A 65 -0.79 -23.57 -5.38
CA TRP A 65 -1.42 -22.97 -4.20
C TRP A 65 -2.47 -21.92 -4.60
N CYS A 66 -2.12 -21.02 -5.52
CA CYS A 66 -3.03 -20.00 -6.04
C CYS A 66 -4.29 -20.63 -6.66
N ARG A 67 -4.12 -21.56 -7.62
CA ARG A 67 -5.22 -22.27 -8.29
C ARG A 67 -6.12 -23.01 -7.30
N SER A 68 -5.55 -23.61 -6.26
CA SER A 68 -6.33 -24.31 -5.23
C SER A 68 -7.20 -23.40 -4.36
N LYS A 69 -6.87 -22.09 -4.29
CA LYS A 69 -7.57 -21.11 -3.43
C LYS A 69 -8.50 -20.20 -4.21
N CYS A 70 -8.10 -19.78 -5.41
CA CYS A 70 -8.89 -18.93 -6.28
C CYS A 70 -8.64 -19.33 -7.73
N PRO A 71 -9.39 -20.33 -8.24
CA PRO A 71 -9.25 -20.77 -9.64
C PRO A 71 -9.35 -19.65 -10.69
N PRO A 72 -10.16 -18.58 -10.50
CA PRO A 72 -10.20 -17.45 -11.44
C PRO A 72 -8.99 -16.51 -11.39
N ALA A 73 -8.13 -16.61 -10.37
CA ALA A 73 -6.99 -15.70 -10.24
C ALA A 73 -5.96 -15.94 -11.35
N LYS A 74 -5.48 -14.85 -11.94
CA LYS A 74 -4.44 -14.87 -12.99
C LYS A 74 -3.08 -14.71 -12.33
N LEU A 75 -2.19 -15.69 -12.51
CA LEU A 75 -0.83 -15.63 -11.99
C LEU A 75 0.13 -15.14 -13.07
N TYR A 76 0.90 -14.09 -12.76
CA TYR A 76 1.84 -13.48 -13.69
C TYR A 76 3.26 -13.44 -13.13
N GLN A 77 4.24 -13.49 -14.03
CA GLN A 77 5.61 -13.10 -13.72
C GLN A 77 5.69 -11.59 -13.58
N PRO A 78 6.59 -11.02 -12.75
CA PRO A 78 6.65 -9.58 -12.51
C PRO A 78 6.71 -8.75 -13.79
N ASN A 79 7.58 -9.12 -14.74
CA ASN A 79 7.72 -8.42 -16.03
C ASN A 79 6.44 -8.47 -16.88
N ASP A 80 5.79 -9.63 -16.97
CA ASP A 80 4.54 -9.78 -17.74
C ASP A 80 3.38 -9.03 -17.07
N ALA A 81 3.33 -9.07 -15.72
CA ALA A 81 2.35 -8.33 -14.94
C ALA A 81 2.47 -6.82 -15.17
N THR A 82 3.68 -6.26 -15.13
CA THR A 82 3.91 -4.82 -15.34
C THR A 82 3.45 -4.38 -16.73
N GLU A 83 3.83 -5.10 -17.78
CA GLU A 83 3.41 -4.79 -19.16
C GLU A 83 1.88 -4.83 -19.29
N LYS A 84 1.26 -5.89 -18.76
CA LYS A 84 -0.20 -6.06 -18.79
C LYS A 84 -0.91 -5.00 -17.97
N LEU A 85 -0.35 -4.61 -16.83
CA LEU A 85 -0.94 -3.64 -15.92
C LEU A 85 -0.98 -2.25 -16.56
N PHE A 86 0.07 -1.84 -17.29
CA PHE A 86 0.03 -0.56 -18.01
C PHE A 86 -0.99 -0.56 -19.15
N ARG A 87 -1.07 -1.65 -19.94
CA ARG A 87 -2.15 -1.77 -20.94
C ARG A 87 -3.53 -1.83 -20.31
N TYR A 88 -3.63 -2.38 -19.10
CA TYR A 88 -4.87 -2.43 -18.36
C TYR A 88 -5.35 -1.01 -18.05
N PHE A 89 -4.48 -0.11 -17.59
CA PHE A 89 -4.87 1.27 -17.32
C PHE A 89 -5.36 2.02 -18.57
N ASP A 90 -4.84 1.71 -19.75
CA ASP A 90 -5.31 2.31 -21.01
C ASP A 90 -6.69 1.80 -21.46
N THR A 91 -7.12 0.63 -20.97
CA THR A 91 -8.31 -0.08 -21.47
C THR A 91 -9.40 -0.29 -20.41
N ALA A 92 -9.06 -0.14 -19.14
CA ALA A 92 -9.96 -0.28 -18.01
C ALA A 92 -10.91 0.92 -17.95
N HIS A 93 -12.17 0.64 -17.63
CA HIS A 93 -13.19 1.64 -17.34
C HIS A 93 -13.41 1.71 -15.83
N ASP A 94 -14.13 2.73 -15.34
CA ASP A 94 -14.41 2.93 -13.91
C ASP A 94 -15.07 1.72 -13.20
N ALA A 95 -15.64 0.78 -13.95
CA ALA A 95 -16.25 -0.44 -13.42
C ALA A 95 -15.29 -1.66 -13.36
N ASP A 96 -14.07 -1.53 -13.88
CA ASP A 96 -13.11 -2.63 -14.01
C ASP A 96 -12.17 -2.70 -12.80
N ASP A 97 -12.71 -3.15 -11.66
CA ASP A 97 -11.92 -3.31 -10.43
C ASP A 97 -10.90 -4.46 -10.51
N LEU A 98 -9.70 -4.21 -9.99
CA LEU A 98 -8.59 -5.17 -9.98
C LEU A 98 -7.99 -5.32 -8.57
N LEU A 99 -8.07 -6.53 -8.01
CA LEU A 99 -7.27 -6.94 -6.88
C LEU A 99 -5.89 -7.40 -7.36
N PHE A 100 -4.85 -6.64 -7.01
CA PHE A 100 -3.47 -6.91 -7.38
C PHE A 100 -2.67 -7.39 -6.16
N ILE A 101 -2.33 -8.68 -6.10
CA ILE A 101 -1.60 -9.32 -5.00
C ILE A 101 -0.17 -9.59 -5.45
N THR A 102 0.83 -9.10 -4.73
CA THR A 102 2.24 -9.23 -5.12
C THR A 102 3.11 -9.86 -4.04
N GLY A 103 4.24 -10.44 -4.46
CA GLY A 103 5.37 -10.68 -3.57
C GLY A 103 5.99 -9.37 -3.09
N ASN A 104 6.70 -9.41 -1.95
CA ASN A 104 7.17 -8.21 -1.26
C ASN A 104 8.00 -7.29 -2.17
N GLU A 105 8.99 -7.85 -2.88
CA GLU A 105 9.93 -7.09 -3.71
C GLU A 105 9.22 -6.46 -4.92
N VAL A 106 8.24 -7.18 -5.48
CA VAL A 106 7.45 -6.72 -6.62
C VAL A 106 6.51 -5.60 -6.19
N GLY A 107 5.86 -5.75 -5.03
CA GLY A 107 5.02 -4.72 -4.44
C GLY A 107 5.79 -3.45 -4.17
N ASP A 108 6.96 -3.56 -3.55
CA ASP A 108 7.83 -2.41 -3.22
C ASP A 108 8.24 -1.62 -4.48
N ILE A 109 8.69 -2.32 -5.52
CA ILE A 109 9.07 -1.69 -6.80
C ILE A 109 7.85 -1.09 -7.52
N LEU A 110 6.75 -1.84 -7.64
CA LEU A 110 5.58 -1.38 -8.39
C LEU A 110 4.82 -0.28 -7.68
N HIS A 111 4.85 -0.22 -6.35
CA HIS A 111 4.15 0.82 -5.58
C HIS A 111 4.56 2.21 -6.06
N GLU A 112 5.86 2.51 -6.14
CA GLU A 112 6.35 3.81 -6.60
C GLU A 112 5.91 4.13 -8.03
N VAL A 113 6.03 3.13 -8.91
CA VAL A 113 5.70 3.25 -10.33
C VAL A 113 4.20 3.54 -10.51
N LEU A 114 3.35 2.88 -9.72
CA LEU A 114 1.90 3.05 -9.76
C LEU A 114 1.47 4.41 -9.23
N LEU A 115 2.07 4.88 -8.13
CA LEU A 115 1.78 6.21 -7.59
C LEU A 115 2.04 7.30 -8.63
N PHE A 116 3.19 7.22 -9.31
CA PHE A 116 3.55 8.15 -10.37
C PHE A 116 2.61 8.04 -11.58
N HIS A 117 2.36 6.82 -12.07
CA HIS A 117 1.56 6.61 -13.27
C HIS A 117 0.09 7.03 -13.10
N LEU A 118 -0.50 6.72 -11.94
CA LEU A 118 -1.90 7.01 -11.65
C LEU A 118 -2.12 8.43 -11.12
N GLY A 119 -1.06 9.20 -10.87
CA GLY A 119 -1.15 10.55 -10.33
C GLY A 119 -1.81 10.62 -8.94
N ILE A 120 -1.68 9.55 -8.15
CA ILE A 120 -2.33 9.44 -6.81
C ILE A 120 -1.69 10.38 -5.78
N GLY A 121 -0.47 10.82 -6.05
CA GLY A 121 0.28 11.75 -5.23
C GLY A 121 1.71 11.27 -5.00
N GLU A 122 2.42 11.99 -4.14
CA GLU A 122 3.79 11.68 -3.77
C GLU A 122 3.83 10.89 -2.46
N ARG A 123 4.94 10.17 -2.22
CA ARG A 123 5.17 9.41 -0.98
C ARG A 123 4.99 10.25 0.29
N SER A 124 5.32 11.55 0.25
CA SER A 124 5.15 12.47 1.38
C SER A 124 3.70 12.64 1.81
N CYS A 125 2.75 12.42 0.91
CA CYS A 125 1.33 12.66 1.13
C CYS A 125 0.53 11.40 1.47
N LEU A 126 1.14 10.22 1.40
CA LEU A 126 0.44 8.94 1.45
C LEU A 126 0.75 8.15 2.72
N CYS A 127 -0.23 7.37 3.15
CA CYS A 127 -0.14 6.43 4.25
C CYS A 127 -0.29 4.99 3.76
N CYS A 128 0.12 4.04 4.60
CA CYS A 128 -0.16 2.64 4.39
C CYS A 128 -0.63 1.95 5.68
N LYS A 129 -1.34 0.84 5.51
CA LYS A 129 -1.84 -0.01 6.60
C LYS A 129 -1.10 -1.36 6.56
N ASN A 130 -0.38 -1.69 7.63
CA ASN A 130 0.16 -3.03 7.82
C ASN A 130 -0.83 -3.87 8.63
N ILE A 131 -1.38 -4.90 8.01
CA ILE A 131 -2.32 -5.82 8.65
C ILE A 131 -1.57 -7.07 9.11
N TYR A 132 -1.60 -7.34 10.42
CA TYR A 132 -0.89 -8.47 11.00
C TYR A 132 -1.74 -9.74 10.92
N LEU A 133 -1.39 -10.62 9.99
CA LEU A 133 -2.15 -11.85 9.71
C LEU A 133 -1.72 -13.07 10.54
N HIS A 134 -0.63 -12.97 11.30
CA HIS A 134 -0.18 -14.07 12.14
C HIS A 134 -1.10 -14.20 13.37
N PRO A 135 -1.51 -15.42 13.78
CA PRO A 135 -2.48 -15.61 14.87
C PRO A 135 -2.12 -14.90 16.18
N ASN A 136 -0.84 -14.87 16.54
CA ASN A 136 -0.37 -14.21 17.77
C ASN A 136 -0.56 -12.67 17.76
N TYR A 137 -0.79 -12.08 16.60
CA TYR A 137 -0.96 -10.63 16.40
C TYR A 137 -2.28 -10.31 15.69
N ALA A 138 -3.22 -11.26 15.69
CA ALA A 138 -4.48 -11.10 14.98
C ALA A 138 -5.27 -9.91 15.52
N GLY A 139 -5.76 -9.06 14.62
CA GLY A 139 -6.49 -7.84 14.96
C GLY A 139 -5.60 -6.60 15.14
N LEU A 140 -4.27 -6.75 15.06
CA LEU A 140 -3.37 -5.60 15.03
C LEU A 140 -3.28 -5.02 13.62
N THR A 141 -3.52 -3.72 13.53
CA THR A 141 -3.27 -2.89 12.35
C THR A 141 -2.32 -1.76 12.75
N GLU A 142 -1.28 -1.56 11.97
CA GLU A 142 -0.36 -0.43 12.10
C GLU A 142 -0.59 0.54 10.94
N TYR A 143 -0.78 1.81 11.27
CA TYR A 143 -0.87 2.90 10.31
C TYR A 143 0.43 3.65 10.32
N GLN A 144 1.02 3.84 9.15
CA GLN A 144 2.29 4.53 9.02
C GLN A 144 2.30 5.42 7.79
N THR A 145 3.15 6.44 7.83
CA THR A 145 3.47 7.26 6.68
C THR A 145 4.28 6.45 5.66
N VAL A 146 4.11 6.73 4.37
CA VAL A 146 4.96 6.12 3.33
C VAL A 146 6.36 6.77 3.33
N HIS A 147 6.47 8.05 3.70
CA HIS A 147 7.76 8.69 3.90
C HIS A 147 8.46 8.20 5.17
N GLY A 148 9.79 8.29 5.18
CA GLY A 148 10.65 7.96 6.32
C GLY A 148 10.67 9.05 7.41
N SER A 149 11.69 9.01 8.27
CA SER A 149 11.83 9.85 9.46
C SER A 149 11.96 11.35 9.22
N ALA A 150 12.37 11.78 8.01
CA ALA A 150 12.59 13.18 7.66
C ALA A 150 13.53 13.91 8.64
N ASP A 151 14.59 13.22 9.07
CA ASP A 151 15.52 13.68 10.13
C ASP A 151 16.19 15.02 9.80
N ASP A 152 16.37 15.34 8.52
CA ASP A 152 16.98 16.56 8.04
C ASP A 152 16.12 17.81 8.28
N ILE A 153 14.81 17.65 8.47
CA ILE A 153 13.84 18.73 8.71
C ILE A 153 13.12 18.61 10.06
N ALA A 154 13.61 17.72 10.94
CA ALA A 154 13.11 17.59 12.31
C ALA A 154 13.12 18.94 13.06
N ASP A 155 12.10 19.17 13.88
CA ASP A 155 11.89 20.38 14.69
C ASP A 155 11.76 21.71 13.93
N ARG A 156 11.66 21.67 12.59
CA ARG A 156 11.51 22.88 11.77
C ARG A 156 10.06 23.28 11.51
N GLY A 157 9.10 22.39 11.81
CA GLY A 157 7.68 22.65 11.57
C GLY A 157 7.33 22.79 10.09
N ILE A 158 8.05 22.09 9.19
CA ILE A 158 7.84 22.13 7.74
C ILE A 158 7.56 20.74 7.12
N VAL A 159 7.39 19.71 7.96
CA VAL A 159 7.02 18.36 7.50
C VAL A 159 5.58 18.40 6.96
N ASN A 160 5.36 17.79 5.80
CA ASN A 160 4.05 17.64 5.21
C ASN A 160 3.15 16.76 6.11
N PRO A 161 2.02 17.28 6.66
CA PRO A 161 1.19 16.51 7.58
C PRO A 161 0.21 15.55 6.87
N PHE A 162 0.07 15.60 5.54
CA PHE A 162 -1.01 14.91 4.84
C PHE A 162 -0.99 13.39 5.02
N ALA A 163 0.18 12.74 5.00
CA ALA A 163 0.27 11.31 5.27
C ALA A 163 -0.27 10.95 6.68
N THR A 164 0.11 11.73 7.69
CA THR A 164 -0.36 11.51 9.08
C THR A 164 -1.85 11.79 9.20
N LEU A 165 -2.35 12.84 8.57
CA LEU A 165 -3.78 13.17 8.57
C LEU A 165 -4.61 12.05 7.93
N ARG A 166 -4.15 11.46 6.81
CA ARG A 166 -4.78 10.27 6.22
C ARG A 166 -4.79 9.08 7.17
N CYS A 167 -3.67 8.79 7.85
CA CYS A 167 -3.62 7.76 8.89
C CYS A 167 -4.69 7.99 9.96
N VAL A 168 -4.85 9.23 10.44
CA VAL A 168 -5.88 9.58 11.44
C VAL A 168 -7.28 9.36 10.87
N GLY A 169 -7.51 9.77 9.62
CA GLY A 169 -8.78 9.57 8.94
C GLY A 169 -9.18 8.08 8.87
N ASP A 170 -8.22 7.25 8.46
CA ASP A 170 -8.37 5.81 8.42
C ASP A 170 -8.55 5.17 9.80
N MET A 171 -7.80 5.60 10.81
CA MET A 171 -7.93 5.11 12.18
C MET A 171 -9.32 5.41 12.77
N LEU A 172 -9.85 6.61 12.53
CA LEU A 172 -11.17 7.01 13.00
C LEU A 172 -12.28 6.14 12.39
N GLU A 173 -12.17 5.83 11.10
CA GLU A 173 -13.11 4.95 10.42
C GLU A 173 -12.97 3.50 10.91
N ASP A 174 -11.76 2.95 10.94
CA ASP A 174 -11.53 1.53 11.23
C ASP A 174 -11.72 1.17 12.72
N PHE A 175 -11.45 2.10 13.66
CA PHE A 175 -11.41 1.81 15.10
C PHE A 175 -12.35 2.65 15.97
N PHE A 176 -12.88 3.76 15.45
CA PHE A 176 -13.73 4.68 16.22
C PHE A 176 -15.14 4.83 15.64
N PHE A 177 -15.56 3.93 14.74
CA PHE A 177 -16.91 3.90 14.16
C PHE A 177 -17.32 5.20 13.47
N CYS A 178 -16.34 5.93 12.91
CA CYS A 178 -16.57 7.16 12.15
C CYS A 178 -16.69 6.81 10.66
N ASP A 179 -17.79 6.16 10.27
CA ASP A 179 -17.99 5.69 8.90
C ASP A 179 -17.82 6.80 7.86
N GLY A 180 -16.99 6.56 6.84
CA GLY A 180 -16.70 7.52 5.77
C GLY A 180 -15.77 8.68 6.15
N PHE A 181 -15.21 8.67 7.37
CA PHE A 181 -14.29 9.73 7.80
C PHE A 181 -12.96 9.70 7.05
N SER A 182 -12.49 8.54 6.58
CA SER A 182 -11.32 8.46 5.70
C SER A 182 -11.56 9.28 4.42
N LYS A 183 -12.70 9.09 3.75
CA LYS A 183 -13.08 9.88 2.56
C LYS A 183 -13.20 11.36 2.86
N THR A 184 -13.77 11.71 4.01
CA THR A 184 -13.92 13.10 4.47
C THR A 184 -12.55 13.76 4.66
N MET A 185 -11.61 13.06 5.30
CA MET A 185 -10.23 13.53 5.48
C MET A 185 -9.51 13.72 4.13
N VAL A 186 -9.67 12.78 3.19
CA VAL A 186 -9.11 12.91 1.85
C VAL A 186 -9.66 14.14 1.12
N ALA A 187 -10.96 14.41 1.24
CA ALA A 187 -11.58 15.60 0.66
C ALA A 187 -11.05 16.89 1.30
N ALA A 188 -10.85 16.91 2.62
CA ALA A 188 -10.29 18.08 3.30
C ALA A 188 -8.84 18.37 2.88
N ILE A 189 -8.01 17.32 2.73
CA ILE A 189 -6.64 17.44 2.19
C ILE A 189 -6.65 17.97 0.75
N LYS A 190 -7.59 17.50 -0.08
CA LYS A 190 -7.76 17.99 -1.45
C LYS A 190 -8.12 19.48 -1.46
N ASN A 191 -9.05 19.91 -0.63
CA ASN A 191 -9.42 21.34 -0.49
C ASN A 191 -8.23 22.19 -0.04
N ALA A 192 -7.46 21.74 0.97
CA ALA A 192 -6.25 22.44 1.41
C ALA A 192 -5.22 22.61 0.27
N THR A 193 -5.09 21.57 -0.56
CA THR A 193 -4.22 21.60 -1.74
C THR A 193 -4.73 22.61 -2.80
N GLU A 194 -6.04 22.61 -3.07
CA GLU A 194 -6.69 23.54 -4.02
C GLU A 194 -6.62 25.01 -3.55
N ASP A 195 -6.69 25.23 -2.24
CA ASP A 195 -6.53 26.56 -1.63
C ASP A 195 -5.06 27.03 -1.61
N GLY A 196 -4.12 26.19 -2.02
CA GLY A 196 -2.68 26.46 -2.00
C GLY A 196 -2.06 26.45 -0.60
N ILE A 197 -2.79 25.93 0.40
CA ILE A 197 -2.33 25.80 1.78
C ILE A 197 -1.59 24.46 1.92
N VAL A 198 -0.34 24.46 1.44
CA VAL A 198 0.54 23.28 1.43
C VAL A 198 1.96 23.63 1.89
N THR A 199 2.70 22.61 2.33
CA THR A 199 4.10 22.71 2.76
C THR A 199 5.04 22.91 1.56
N GLN A 200 6.30 23.23 1.87
CA GLN A 200 7.32 23.59 0.89
C GLN A 200 7.62 22.48 -0.13
N ASP A 201 7.57 21.21 0.27
CA ASP A 201 7.77 20.05 -0.61
C ASP A 201 6.74 20.01 -1.75
N MET A 202 5.53 20.49 -1.48
CA MET A 202 4.45 20.60 -2.47
C MET A 202 4.42 21.97 -3.18
N GLY A 203 5.46 22.79 -3.01
CA GLY A 203 5.58 24.11 -3.64
C GLY A 203 4.88 25.26 -2.91
N GLY A 204 4.34 25.03 -1.72
CA GLY A 204 3.71 26.05 -0.90
C GLY A 204 4.67 26.77 0.05
N LYS A 205 4.09 27.51 1.00
CA LYS A 205 4.84 28.30 2.00
C LYS A 205 4.33 28.09 3.43
N SER A 206 3.34 27.23 3.60
CA SER A 206 2.71 26.99 4.89
C SER A 206 3.59 26.10 5.77
N SER A 207 3.57 26.34 7.07
CA SER A 207 4.14 25.42 8.05
C SER A 207 3.26 24.18 8.23
N THR A 208 3.79 23.14 8.88
CA THR A 208 3.01 21.95 9.27
C THR A 208 1.76 22.35 10.03
N SER A 209 1.88 23.28 10.99
CA SER A 209 0.77 23.74 11.82
C SER A 209 -0.27 24.50 11.01
N ASP A 210 0.14 25.37 10.09
CA ASP A 210 -0.79 26.13 9.23
C ASP A 210 -1.64 25.19 8.38
N VAL A 211 -1.03 24.13 7.83
CA VAL A 211 -1.74 23.13 7.02
C VAL A 211 -2.69 22.32 7.89
N VAL A 212 -2.26 21.88 9.07
CA VAL A 212 -3.14 21.14 10.01
C VAL A 212 -4.33 22.00 10.43
N GLU A 213 -4.10 23.25 10.83
CA GLU A 213 -5.17 24.18 11.25
C GLU A 213 -6.18 24.41 10.13
N HIS A 214 -5.71 24.59 8.89
CA HIS A 214 -6.60 24.74 7.74
C HIS A 214 -7.46 23.50 7.48
N VAL A 215 -6.87 22.30 7.57
CA VAL A 215 -7.62 21.04 7.43
C VAL A 215 -8.65 20.88 8.55
N LEU A 216 -8.30 21.20 9.80
CA LEU A 216 -9.25 21.15 10.93
C LEU A 216 -10.41 22.14 10.74
N ASN A 217 -10.14 23.34 10.23
CA ASN A 217 -11.16 24.32 9.91
C ASN A 217 -12.14 23.82 8.82
N ILE A 218 -11.63 23.15 7.77
CA ILE A 218 -12.47 22.52 6.73
C ILE A 218 -13.37 21.43 7.35
N LEU A 219 -12.83 20.66 8.29
CA LEU A 219 -13.55 19.60 8.99
C LEU A 219 -14.47 20.11 10.12
N GLN A 220 -14.44 21.40 10.43
CA GLN A 220 -15.23 22.05 11.49
C GLN A 220 -14.90 21.55 12.91
N PHE A 221 -13.62 21.27 13.19
CA PHE A 221 -13.11 20.97 14.54
C PHE A 221 -12.64 22.21 15.29
#